data_AF-A0A3D5J2I3-F1
#
_entry.id   AF-A0A3D5J2I3-F1
#
_cell.length_a   1.000
_cell.length_b   1.000
_cell.length_c   1.000
_cell.angle_alpha   90.00
_cell.angle_beta   90.00
_cell.angle_gamma   90.00
#
_symmetry.space_group_name_H-M   'P 1'
#
loop_
_entity.id
_entity.type
_entity.pdbx_description
1 polymer ?
#
loop_
_entity_poly.entity_id
_entity_poly.type
_entity_poly.pdbx_seq_one_letter_code
_entity_poly.pdbx_strand_id
1 'polypeptide(L)'
;MNIISRQSGAAFILKKGEQLKIQSPQGNQVSDMVLFNLNDTREKISSGKTLDFEESILISRGNYLWSNRSEKMMMILEDTNGRNDFLLAPCSPETFEIMYHHKGYHPSCFENLYRNLEAYDIFPDDIPTA
;
A
#
# COMPACT_ATOMS: atom_id res chain seq x y z
N MET A 1 4.58 -5.89 18.46
CA MET A 1 4.43 -6.57 17.15
C MET A 1 2.95 -6.72 16.92
N ASN A 2 2.40 -6.09 15.89
CA ASN A 2 0.97 -6.12 15.58
C ASN A 2 0.74 -7.17 14.48
N ILE A 3 -0.21 -8.07 14.68
CA ILE A 3 -0.57 -9.09 13.69
C ILE A 3 -1.84 -8.62 12.96
N ILE A 4 -1.75 -8.45 11.65
CA ILE A 4 -2.90 -8.20 10.79
C ILE A 4 -3.46 -9.55 10.38
N SER A 5 -4.75 -9.76 10.62
CA SER A 5 -5.41 -11.04 10.32
C SER A 5 -5.56 -11.23 8.81
N ARG A 6 -5.75 -12.48 8.38
CA ARG A 6 -5.97 -12.79 6.96
C ARG A 6 -7.18 -12.02 6.44
N GLN A 7 -7.10 -11.54 5.19
CA GLN A 7 -8.19 -10.82 4.54
C GLN A 7 -8.67 -9.57 5.30
N SER A 8 -7.79 -8.94 6.08
CA SER A 8 -8.06 -7.72 6.83
C SER A 8 -6.99 -6.65 6.59
N GLY A 9 -7.23 -5.43 7.06
CA GLY A 9 -6.28 -4.32 7.01
C GLY A 9 -6.04 -3.71 8.38
N ALA A 10 -5.10 -2.76 8.44
CA ALA A 10 -4.87 -1.91 9.59
C ALA A 10 -4.32 -0.56 9.11
N ALA A 11 -4.60 0.49 9.86
CA ALA A 11 -3.99 1.81 9.68
C ALA A 11 -3.36 2.28 10.98
N PHE A 12 -2.23 2.97 10.88
CA PHE A 12 -1.51 3.51 12.02
C PHE A 12 -0.65 4.69 11.58
N ILE A 13 -0.36 5.58 12.52
CA ILE A 13 0.52 6.73 12.30
C ILE A 13 1.97 6.29 12.43
N LEU A 14 2.80 6.67 11.46
CA LEU A 14 4.25 6.56 11.52
C LEU A 14 4.86 7.97 11.47
N LYS A 15 5.57 8.37 12.51
CA LYS A 15 6.21 9.69 12.58
C LYS A 15 7.55 9.67 11.86
N LYS A 16 7.99 10.85 11.42
CA LYS A 16 9.30 11.03 10.78
C LYS A 16 10.42 10.46 11.66
N GLY A 17 11.23 9.57 11.10
CA GLY A 17 12.34 8.91 11.79
C GLY A 17 11.99 7.56 12.43
N GLU A 18 10.70 7.24 12.55
CA GLU A 18 10.27 5.90 12.96
C GLU A 18 10.43 4.91 11.79
N GLN A 19 10.52 3.62 12.14
CA GLN A 19 10.74 2.55 11.18
C GLN A 19 9.57 1.57 11.22
N LEU A 20 9.11 1.17 10.03
CA LEU A 20 8.12 0.12 9.84
C LEU A 20 8.82 -1.14 9.33
N LYS A 21 8.60 -2.26 10.02
CA LYS A 21 9.02 -3.59 9.55
C LYS A 21 7.79 -4.43 9.24
N ILE A 22 7.67 -4.84 7.97
CA ILE A 22 6.65 -5.78 7.51
C ILE A 22 7.31 -7.16 7.40
N GLN A 23 6.63 -8.18 7.90
CA GLN A 23 7.09 -9.56 7.84
C GLN A 23 5.92 -10.48 7.49
N SER A 24 6.21 -11.54 6.73
CA SER A 24 5.28 -12.61 6.39
C SER A 24 5.63 -13.85 7.21
N PRO A 25 5.02 -14.09 8.39
CA PRO A 25 5.50 -15.11 9.32
C PRO A 25 5.37 -16.54 8.77
N GLN A 26 4.39 -16.78 7.90
CA GLN A 26 4.14 -18.07 7.25
C GLN A 26 4.65 -18.14 5.81
N GLY A 27 5.23 -17.05 5.28
CA GLY A 27 5.63 -16.92 3.88
C GLY A 27 4.45 -16.83 2.91
N ASN A 28 4.74 -16.53 1.63
CA ASN A 28 3.80 -16.50 0.49
C ASN A 28 2.58 -15.57 0.61
N GLN A 29 2.47 -14.78 1.66
CA GLN A 29 1.46 -13.73 1.78
C GLN A 29 1.95 -12.43 1.13
N VAL A 30 1.12 -11.85 0.26
CA VAL A 30 1.29 -10.49 -0.27
C VAL A 30 0.47 -9.49 0.56
N SER A 31 0.83 -8.21 0.53
CA SER A 31 0.10 -7.14 1.21
C SER A 31 0.10 -5.89 0.34
N ASP A 32 -1.06 -5.25 0.25
CA ASP A 32 -1.17 -3.93 -0.35
C ASP A 32 -0.88 -2.87 0.72
N MET A 33 -0.11 -1.84 0.36
CA MET A 33 0.27 -0.76 1.25
C MET A 33 0.09 0.58 0.55
N VAL A 34 -0.44 1.54 1.28
CA VAL A 34 -0.57 2.94 0.86
C VAL A 34 -0.02 3.85 1.94
N LEU A 35 0.48 5.01 1.53
CA LEU A 35 1.00 6.02 2.46
C LEU A 35 0.29 7.35 2.19
N PHE A 36 0.02 8.07 3.27
CA PHE A 36 -0.59 9.40 3.25
C PHE A 36 0.21 10.32 4.17
N ASN A 37 0.32 11.59 3.81
CA ASN A 37 0.89 12.60 4.71
C ASN A 37 -0.09 12.85 5.86
N LEU A 38 0.41 12.71 7.10
CA LEU A 38 -0.38 12.90 8.32
C LEU A 38 -1.05 14.28 8.43
N ASN A 39 -0.43 15.31 7.86
CA ASN A 39 -0.91 16.69 7.95
C ASN A 39 -1.70 17.15 6.71
N ASP A 40 -1.70 16.38 5.62
CA ASP A 40 -2.48 16.66 4.41
C ASP A 40 -2.72 15.35 3.65
N THR A 41 -3.87 14.70 3.88
CA THR A 41 -4.22 13.40 3.31
C THR A 41 -4.39 13.42 1.78
N ARG A 42 -4.38 14.60 1.14
CA ARG A 42 -4.35 14.70 -0.32
C ARG A 42 -2.95 14.46 -0.88
N GLU A 43 -1.92 14.53 -0.05
CA GLU A 43 -0.60 14.03 -0.38
C GLU A 43 -0.49 12.55 -0.01
N LYS A 44 -0.31 11.72 -1.03
CA LYS A 44 -0.33 10.26 -0.93
C LYS A 44 0.73 9.64 -1.81
N ILE A 45 1.08 8.38 -1.54
CA ILE A 45 2.02 7.62 -2.35
C ILE A 45 1.59 7.61 -3.83
N SER A 46 2.57 7.61 -4.72
CA SER A 46 2.37 7.49 -6.15
C SER A 46 3.35 6.49 -6.75
N SER A 47 2.83 5.42 -7.37
CA SER A 47 3.63 4.51 -8.19
C SER A 47 4.32 5.23 -9.30
N GLY A 48 3.57 5.94 -10.15
CA GLY A 48 4.13 6.61 -11.31
C GLY A 48 5.35 7.46 -10.95
N LYS A 49 5.24 8.29 -9.90
CA LYS A 49 6.37 9.09 -9.41
C LYS A 49 7.50 8.25 -8.83
N THR A 50 7.17 7.16 -8.13
CA THR A 50 8.18 6.24 -7.60
C THR A 50 8.96 5.56 -8.71
N LEU A 51 8.27 5.03 -9.72
CA LEU A 51 8.86 4.39 -10.90
C LEU A 51 9.71 5.38 -11.72
N ASP A 52 9.21 6.61 -11.91
CA ASP A 52 9.91 7.66 -12.66
C ASP A 52 11.22 8.06 -11.97
N PHE A 53 11.18 8.35 -10.67
CA PHE A 53 12.33 8.95 -9.96
C PHE A 53 13.33 7.92 -9.44
N GLU A 54 12.90 6.67 -9.25
CA GLU A 54 13.82 5.56 -8.97
C GLU A 54 14.34 4.91 -10.26
N GLU A 55 13.85 5.35 -11.43
CA GLU A 55 14.20 4.83 -12.76
C GLU A 55 14.14 3.30 -12.84
N SER A 56 13.18 2.69 -12.13
CA SER A 56 13.10 1.25 -11.94
C SER A 56 11.66 0.78 -11.75
N ILE A 57 11.34 -0.35 -12.38
CA ILE A 57 10.10 -1.10 -12.11
C ILE A 57 10.25 -2.11 -10.98
N LEU A 58 11.48 -2.37 -10.53
CA LEU A 58 11.78 -3.26 -9.41
C LEU A 58 12.21 -2.40 -8.23
N ILE A 59 11.23 -2.06 -7.40
CA ILE A 59 11.43 -1.23 -6.21
C ILE A 59 11.91 -2.12 -5.06
N SER A 60 13.07 -1.78 -4.49
CA SER A 60 13.74 -2.57 -3.46
C SER A 60 14.59 -1.69 -2.54
N ARG A 61 15.48 -2.32 -1.76
CA ARG A 61 16.39 -1.65 -0.82
C ARG A 61 17.11 -0.46 -1.47
N GLY A 62 17.08 0.68 -0.80
CA GLY A 62 17.73 1.91 -1.21
C GLY A 62 16.81 2.86 -2.00
N ASN A 63 15.71 2.36 -2.55
CA ASN A 63 14.74 3.20 -3.24
C ASN A 63 13.89 4.02 -2.26
N TYR A 64 13.46 5.20 -2.70
CA TYR A 64 12.44 5.98 -2.01
C TYR A 64 11.05 5.67 -2.57
N LEU A 65 10.05 5.78 -1.70
CA LEU A 65 8.64 5.84 -2.06
C LEU A 65 8.24 7.30 -2.15
N TRP A 66 7.71 7.69 -3.30
CA TRP A 66 7.45 9.09 -3.63
C TRP A 66 5.96 9.42 -3.56
N SER A 67 5.64 10.65 -3.17
CA SER A 67 4.28 11.15 -3.15
C SER A 67 3.83 11.63 -4.53
N ASN A 68 2.52 11.79 -4.71
CA ASN A 68 1.91 12.48 -5.84
C ASN A 68 2.36 13.95 -5.98
N ARG A 69 3.03 14.51 -4.97
CA ARG A 69 3.65 15.85 -4.99
C ARG A 69 5.15 15.83 -5.21
N SER A 70 5.72 14.67 -5.55
CA SER A 70 7.16 14.48 -5.79
C SER A 70 8.02 14.69 -4.54
N GLU A 71 7.49 14.39 -3.36
CA GLU A 71 8.23 14.39 -2.10
C GLU A 71 8.56 12.96 -1.65
N LYS A 72 9.69 12.80 -0.97
CA LYS A 72 10.10 11.50 -0.41
C LYS A 72 9.28 11.20 0.84
N MET A 73 8.50 10.12 0.81
CA MET A 73 7.68 9.69 1.94
C MET A 73 8.41 8.68 2.83
N MET A 74 8.99 7.66 2.22
CA MET A 74 9.72 6.59 2.91
C MET A 74 10.93 6.13 2.12
N MET A 75 11.92 5.53 2.79
CA MET A 75 13.05 4.85 2.18
C MET A 75 13.00 3.37 2.55
N ILE A 76 13.22 2.48 1.58
CA ILE A 76 13.29 1.05 1.84
C ILE A 76 14.68 0.74 2.40
N LEU A 77 14.77 0.53 3.72
CA LEU A 77 16.03 0.28 4.41
C LEU A 77 16.58 -1.14 4.14
N GLU A 78 15.68 -2.10 4.06
CA GLU A 78 15.97 -3.52 3.88
C GLU A 78 14.81 -4.17 3.10
N ASP A 79 15.15 -5.09 2.21
CA ASP A 79 14.19 -5.89 1.46
C ASP A 79 14.77 -7.30 1.28
N THR A 80 14.08 -8.30 1.79
CA THR A 80 14.44 -9.73 1.66
C THR A 80 13.56 -10.46 0.64
N ASN A 81 12.55 -9.79 0.07
CA ASN A 81 11.66 -10.31 -0.96
C ASN A 81 12.19 -9.99 -2.37
N GLY A 82 12.63 -8.75 -2.60
CA GLY A 82 13.24 -8.32 -3.86
C GLY A 82 12.27 -8.20 -5.05
N ARG A 83 10.96 -8.35 -4.82
CA ARG A 83 9.91 -8.30 -5.85
C ARG A 83 8.65 -7.62 -5.31
N ASN A 84 8.73 -6.30 -5.14
CA ASN A 84 7.60 -5.48 -4.72
C ASN A 84 6.95 -4.86 -5.94
N ASP A 85 5.64 -5.06 -6.10
CA ASP A 85 4.88 -4.56 -7.24
C ASP A 85 4.36 -3.14 -6.99
N PHE A 86 4.47 -2.30 -8.01
CA PHE A 86 3.99 -0.91 -8.06
C PHE A 86 3.21 -0.67 -9.36
N LEU A 87 2.66 -1.72 -9.97
CA LEU A 87 1.99 -1.66 -11.28
C LEU A 87 0.50 -1.94 -11.17
N LEU A 88 0.11 -2.80 -10.22
CA LEU A 88 -1.25 -3.29 -10.09
C LEU A 88 -2.04 -2.49 -9.05
N ALA A 89 -3.32 -2.30 -9.35
CA ALA A 89 -4.27 -1.76 -8.40
C ALA A 89 -4.58 -2.80 -7.30
N PRO A 90 -4.94 -2.36 -6.09
CA PRO A 90 -5.41 -3.26 -5.05
C PRO A 90 -6.65 -4.02 -5.54
N CYS A 91 -6.74 -5.31 -5.20
CA CYS A 91 -7.92 -6.09 -5.58
C CYS A 91 -9.19 -5.47 -5.00
N SER A 92 -10.26 -5.50 -5.79
CA SER A 92 -11.57 -4.92 -5.47
C SER A 92 -12.69 -5.94 -5.68
N PRO A 93 -13.93 -5.69 -5.20
CA PRO A 93 -15.08 -6.53 -5.52
C PRO A 93 -15.25 -6.75 -7.03
N GLU A 94 -15.03 -5.70 -7.83
CA GLU A 94 -15.10 -5.75 -9.30
C GLU A 94 -13.98 -6.62 -9.87
N THR A 95 -12.78 -6.61 -9.27
CA THR A 95 -11.69 -7.52 -9.65
C THR A 95 -12.13 -8.99 -9.49
N PHE A 96 -12.77 -9.31 -8.36
CA PHE A 96 -13.29 -10.65 -8.10
C PHE A 96 -14.41 -11.07 -9.04
N GLU A 97 -15.32 -10.15 -9.38
CA GLU A 97 -16.39 -10.44 -10.34
C GLU A 97 -15.86 -10.59 -11.78
N ILE A 98 -15.02 -9.65 -12.24
CA ILE A 98 -14.57 -9.58 -13.64
C ILE A 98 -13.53 -10.66 -13.96
N MET A 99 -12.47 -10.77 -13.13
CA MET A 99 -11.34 -11.64 -13.43
C MET A 99 -11.51 -13.06 -12.91
N TYR A 100 -12.17 -13.21 -11.77
CA TYR A 100 -12.28 -14.50 -11.08
C TYR A 100 -13.70 -15.10 -11.15
N HIS A 101 -14.64 -14.40 -11.79
CA HIS A 101 -16.05 -14.83 -11.92
C HIS A 101 -16.70 -15.18 -10.58
N HIS A 102 -16.22 -14.57 -9.49
CA HIS A 102 -16.75 -14.80 -8.15
C HIS A 102 -18.12 -14.12 -8.03
N LYS A 103 -19.04 -14.77 -7.31
CA LYS A 103 -20.38 -14.25 -7.04
C LYS A 103 -20.60 -14.13 -5.54
N GLY A 104 -21.10 -12.97 -5.14
CA GLY A 104 -21.31 -12.63 -3.73
C GLY A 104 -20.14 -11.86 -3.13
N TYR A 105 -20.19 -11.70 -1.81
CA TYR A 105 -19.20 -10.93 -1.07
C TYR A 105 -17.88 -11.68 -0.94
N HIS A 106 -16.79 -10.99 -1.23
CA HIS A 106 -15.42 -11.43 -0.95
C HIS A 106 -14.61 -10.24 -0.41
N PRO A 107 -13.91 -10.39 0.74
CA PRO A 107 -13.04 -9.34 1.24
C PRO A 107 -11.99 -8.94 0.20
N SER A 108 -11.74 -7.65 0.07
CA SER A 108 -10.81 -7.11 -0.92
C SER A 108 -9.81 -6.16 -0.28
N CYS A 109 -8.63 -6.02 -0.87
CA CYS A 109 -7.63 -5.07 -0.37
C CYS A 109 -8.14 -3.64 -0.43
N PHE A 110 -8.83 -3.26 -1.51
CA PHE A 110 -9.45 -1.94 -1.63
C PHE A 110 -10.41 -1.65 -0.46
N GLU A 111 -11.30 -2.61 -0.14
CA GLU A 111 -12.20 -2.52 1.01
C GLU A 111 -11.46 -2.44 2.35
N ASN A 112 -10.45 -3.29 2.52
CA ASN A 112 -9.64 -3.31 3.74
C ASN A 112 -8.87 -2.00 3.94
N LEU A 113 -8.42 -1.36 2.86
CA LEU A 113 -7.72 -0.07 2.93
C LEU A 113 -8.67 1.04 3.37
N TYR A 114 -9.76 1.30 2.63
CA TYR A 114 -10.61 2.45 2.94
C TYR A 114 -11.29 2.32 4.30
N ARG A 115 -11.72 1.12 4.71
CA ARG A 115 -12.37 0.92 6.03
C ARG A 115 -11.44 1.24 7.20
N ASN A 116 -10.14 0.93 7.06
CA ASN A 116 -9.18 1.21 8.13
C ASN A 116 -8.67 2.65 8.09
N LEU A 117 -8.78 3.33 6.95
CA LEU A 117 -8.35 4.71 6.77
C LEU A 117 -9.47 5.74 6.99
N GLU A 118 -10.73 5.31 7.12
CA GLU A 118 -11.89 6.18 7.34
C GLU A 118 -11.74 7.08 8.58
N ALA A 119 -11.09 6.58 9.65
CA ALA A 119 -10.82 7.37 10.86
C ALA A 119 -9.84 8.55 10.63
N TYR A 120 -9.23 8.63 9.45
CA TYR A 120 -8.33 9.70 9.02
C TYR A 120 -8.95 10.53 7.88
N ASP A 121 -10.27 10.45 7.68
CA ASP A 121 -11.00 11.15 6.61
C ASP A 121 -10.51 10.79 5.20
N ILE A 122 -10.12 9.52 5.00
CA ILE A 122 -9.70 8.96 3.72
C ILE A 122 -10.76 7.95 3.28
N PHE A 123 -11.38 8.22 2.13
CA PHE A 123 -12.53 7.48 1.63
C PHE A 123 -12.15 6.64 0.38
N PRO A 124 -13.07 5.80 -0.16
CA PRO A 124 -12.74 4.91 -1.28
C PRO A 124 -12.07 5.60 -2.48
N ASP A 125 -12.52 6.80 -2.88
CA ASP A 125 -11.97 7.54 -4.01
C ASP A 125 -10.56 8.12 -3.75
N ASP A 126 -10.13 8.15 -2.48
CA ASP A 126 -8.81 8.64 -2.10
C ASP A 126 -7.73 7.56 -2.20
N ILE A 127 -8.10 6.27 -2.26
CA ILE A 127 -7.14 5.17 -2.29
C ILE A 127 -6.35 5.20 -3.60
N PRO A 128 -5.03 5.45 -3.57
CA PRO A 128 -4.23 5.45 -4.78
C PRO A 128 -4.06 4.02 -5.29
N THR A 129 -3.82 3.88 -6.58
CA THR A 129 -3.03 2.74 -7.06
C THR A 129 -1.63 2.91 -6.47
N ALA A 130 -1.15 1.89 -5.75
CA ALA A 130 0.23 1.89 -5.24
C ALA A 130 1.18 2.27 -6.36
#